data_AF-A0A1B7TFF5-F1
#
_entry.id   AF-A0A1B7TFF5-F1
#
_cell.length_a   1.000
_cell.length_b   1.000
_cell.length_c   1.000
_cell.angle_alpha   90.00
_cell.angle_beta   90.00
_cell.angle_gamma   90.00
#
_symmetry.space_group_name_H-M   'P 1'
#
loop_
_entity.id
_entity.type
_entity.pdbx_description
1 polymer ?
#
loop_
_entity_poly.entity_id
_entity_poly.type
_entity_poly.pdbx_seq_one_letter_code
_entity_poly.pdbx_strand_id
1 'polypeptide(L)'
;SIADALLNDKNFTMEQLTKPKKGLFLCLHCTLKFSSIIEYAKHLDTIEFKRPYKCPFNDCCWKYLGMTTAAKLRRHCALQHMPRLNDEMKKILNIKVDSYPEMECSHKYCDKVFMRKDSIIRHLQMVHNNINSRFNQRLKKVL
;
A
#
# COMPACT_ATOMS: atom_id res chain seq x y z
N SER A 1 19.69 -13.88 1.04
CA SER A 1 19.24 -12.59 0.48
C SER A 1 17.83 -12.25 0.98
N ILE A 2 17.22 -11.12 0.59
CA ILE A 2 15.81 -10.77 0.84
C ILE A 2 14.89 -11.79 0.16
N ALA A 3 15.14 -12.13 -1.10
CA ALA A 3 14.36 -13.12 -1.83
C ALA A 3 14.39 -14.49 -1.14
N ASP A 4 15.57 -14.97 -0.73
CA ASP A 4 15.68 -16.24 0.00
C ASP A 4 14.93 -16.22 1.32
N ALA A 5 15.00 -15.11 2.06
CA ALA A 5 14.30 -14.96 3.33
C ALA A 5 12.77 -15.02 3.15
N LEU A 6 12.24 -14.45 2.05
CA LEU A 6 10.82 -14.54 1.71
C LEU A 6 10.41 -15.96 1.32
N LEU A 7 11.23 -16.66 0.52
CA LEU A 7 10.93 -18.01 0.03
C LEU A 7 10.97 -19.07 1.14
N ASN A 8 11.82 -18.88 2.14
CA ASN A 8 11.99 -19.82 3.26
C ASN A 8 11.06 -19.55 4.44
N ASP A 9 10.31 -18.45 4.42
CA ASP A 9 9.42 -18.09 5.52
C ASP A 9 8.03 -18.70 5.33
N LYS A 10 7.64 -19.58 6.26
CA LYS A 10 6.36 -20.27 6.31
C LYS A 10 5.11 -19.37 6.27
N ASN A 11 5.24 -18.07 6.57
CA ASN A 11 4.13 -17.13 6.49
C ASN A 11 3.79 -16.72 5.05
N PHE A 12 4.62 -17.07 4.06
CA PHE A 12 4.40 -16.75 2.66
C PHE A 12 4.30 -18.00 1.81
N THR A 13 3.35 -18.01 0.89
CA THR A 13 3.22 -19.04 -0.14
C THR A 13 3.81 -18.55 -1.47
N MET A 14 4.26 -19.47 -2.32
CA MET A 14 4.74 -19.14 -3.66
C MET A 14 3.69 -18.42 -4.51
N GLU A 15 2.42 -18.78 -4.35
CA GLU A 15 1.31 -18.11 -5.02
C GLU A 15 1.24 -16.63 -4.61
N GLN A 16 1.29 -16.34 -3.30
CA GLN A 16 1.27 -14.94 -2.81
C GLN A 16 2.46 -14.13 -3.30
N LEU A 17 3.65 -14.74 -3.37
CA LEU A 17 4.88 -14.05 -3.75
C LEU A 17 4.98 -13.75 -5.25
N THR A 18 4.38 -14.60 -6.09
CA THR A 18 4.39 -14.49 -7.55
C THR A 18 3.15 -13.79 -8.11
N LYS A 19 2.08 -13.68 -7.32
CA LYS A 19 0.83 -13.02 -7.73
C LYS A 19 1.09 -11.59 -8.24
N PRO A 20 0.63 -11.26 -9.47
CA PRO A 20 0.71 -9.91 -9.99
C PRO A 20 -0.04 -8.91 -9.10
N LYS A 21 0.63 -7.83 -8.73
CA LYS A 21 0.03 -6.69 -8.04
C LYS A 21 -0.95 -5.99 -8.99
N LYS A 22 -2.07 -5.49 -8.46
CA LYS A 22 -2.87 -4.46 -9.14
C LYS A 22 -2.05 -3.15 -9.16
N GLY A 23 -1.22 -3.00 -10.19
CA GLY A 23 -0.18 -1.97 -10.32
C GLY A 23 1.22 -2.57 -10.31
N LEU A 24 2.25 -1.74 -10.10
CA LEU A 24 3.65 -2.17 -10.13
C LEU A 24 4.38 -1.78 -8.84
N PHE A 25 5.34 -2.60 -8.42
CA PHE A 25 6.36 -2.22 -7.47
C PHE A 25 7.42 -1.39 -8.19
N LEU A 26 7.75 -0.22 -7.66
CA LEU A 26 8.70 0.70 -8.25
C LEU A 26 9.98 0.72 -7.40
N CYS A 27 11.13 0.62 -8.05
CA CYS A 27 12.37 0.95 -7.39
C CYS A 27 12.51 2.48 -7.26
N LEU A 28 13.15 2.93 -6.17
CA LEU A 28 13.45 4.35 -5.96
C LEU A 28 14.85 4.73 -6.44
N HIS A 29 15.67 3.75 -6.83
CA HIS A 29 17.03 3.94 -7.33
C HIS A 29 17.11 3.90 -8.85
N CYS A 30 16.14 3.25 -9.49
CA CYS A 30 16.12 3.09 -10.94
C CYS A 30 14.69 3.12 -11.46
N THR A 31 14.55 3.10 -12.77
CA THR A 31 13.26 3.16 -13.48
C THR A 31 12.57 1.80 -13.59
N LEU A 32 13.18 0.73 -13.06
CA LEU A 32 12.65 -0.63 -13.13
C LEU A 32 11.37 -0.77 -12.30
N LYS A 33 10.47 -1.60 -12.84
CA LYS A 33 9.15 -1.85 -12.30
C LYS A 33 8.91 -3.36 -12.27
N PHE A 34 8.24 -3.84 -11.24
CA PHE A 34 8.05 -5.27 -11.00
C PHE A 34 6.60 -5.57 -10.72
N SER A 35 6.14 -6.72 -11.21
CA SER A 35 4.74 -7.10 -11.11
C SER A 35 4.46 -7.91 -9.84
N SER A 36 5.46 -8.62 -9.33
CA SER A 36 5.35 -9.50 -8.16
C SER A 36 6.32 -9.12 -7.03
N ILE A 37 6.06 -9.67 -5.83
CA ILE A 37 6.90 -9.43 -4.65
C ILE A 37 8.28 -10.06 -4.84
N ILE A 38 8.33 -11.27 -5.39
CA ILE A 38 9.60 -12.01 -5.53
C ILE A 38 10.51 -11.36 -6.58
N GLU A 39 9.96 -10.86 -7.69
CA GLU A 39 10.72 -10.09 -8.69
C GLU A 39 11.32 -8.83 -8.06
N TYR A 40 10.52 -8.11 -7.27
CA TYR A 40 11.00 -6.93 -6.59
C TYR A 40 12.10 -7.27 -5.58
N ALA A 41 11.92 -8.32 -4.77
CA ALA A 41 12.90 -8.77 -3.78
C ALA A 41 14.24 -9.15 -4.43
N LYS A 42 14.22 -9.91 -5.54
CA LYS A 42 15.42 -10.26 -6.31
C LYS A 42 16.14 -9.02 -6.79
N HIS A 43 15.42 -8.02 -7.28
CA HIS A 43 16.03 -6.74 -7.65
C HIS A 43 16.61 -5.99 -6.44
N LEU A 44 15.94 -6.04 -5.28
CA LEU A 44 16.45 -5.41 -4.07
C LEU A 44 17.76 -6.04 -3.60
N ASP A 45 17.97 -7.33 -3.86
CA ASP A 45 19.22 -8.03 -3.53
C ASP A 45 20.40 -7.61 -4.40
N THR A 46 20.15 -7.13 -5.62
CA THR A 46 21.23 -6.67 -6.52
C THR A 46 21.66 -5.23 -6.27
N ILE A 47 21.00 -4.52 -5.34
CA ILE A 47 21.28 -3.10 -5.08
C ILE A 47 21.73 -2.89 -3.63
N GLU A 48 22.85 -2.20 -3.45
CA GLU A 48 23.35 -1.83 -2.14
C GLU A 48 22.60 -0.60 -1.59
N PHE A 49 21.30 -0.76 -1.32
CA PHE A 49 20.48 0.31 -0.77
C PHE A 49 19.83 -0.03 0.58
N LYS A 50 20.10 0.80 1.58
CA LYS A 50 19.63 0.60 2.96
C LYS A 50 18.12 0.88 3.07
N ARG A 51 17.40 -0.11 3.59
CA ARG A 51 15.96 -0.02 3.92
C ARG A 51 15.75 -0.46 5.37
N PRO A 52 16.21 0.35 6.35
CA PRO A 52 16.31 -0.07 7.74
C PRO A 52 14.95 -0.20 8.43
N TYR A 53 13.90 0.45 7.91
CA TYR A 53 12.59 0.48 8.55
C TYR A 53 11.75 -0.72 8.12
N LYS A 54 11.77 -1.78 8.92
CA LYS A 54 11.05 -3.04 8.66
C LYS A 54 9.68 -3.04 9.32
N CYS A 55 8.70 -3.69 8.67
CA CYS A 55 7.38 -3.89 9.25
C CYS A 55 7.45 -4.90 10.41
N PRO A 56 6.82 -4.65 11.57
CA PRO A 56 6.85 -5.57 12.71
C PRO A 56 5.90 -6.78 12.55
N PHE A 57 5.07 -6.81 11.51
CA PHE A 57 4.11 -7.90 11.29
C PHE A 57 4.76 -9.08 10.56
N ASN A 58 4.69 -10.27 11.16
CA ASN A 58 5.33 -11.48 10.66
C ASN A 58 4.77 -11.97 9.32
N ASP A 59 3.50 -11.71 9.05
CA ASP A 59 2.81 -12.06 7.80
C ASP A 59 2.93 -10.95 6.73
N CYS A 60 3.76 -9.93 6.97
CA CYS A 60 3.97 -8.82 6.05
C CYS A 60 5.33 -8.89 5.37
N CYS A 61 5.36 -8.96 4.03
CA CYS A 61 6.60 -9.04 3.25
C CYS A 61 7.51 -7.80 3.46
N TRP A 62 6.96 -6.68 3.92
CA TRP A 62 7.71 -5.47 4.27
C TRP A 62 8.61 -5.63 5.49
N LYS A 63 8.51 -6.73 6.24
CA LYS A 63 9.51 -7.09 7.26
C LYS A 63 10.87 -7.41 6.64
N TYR A 64 10.90 -7.95 5.42
CA TYR A 64 12.13 -8.21 4.66
C TYR A 64 12.45 -7.07 3.69
N LEU A 65 11.48 -6.63 2.88
CA LEU A 65 11.69 -5.57 1.89
C LEU A 65 12.12 -4.26 2.54
N GLY A 66 11.49 -3.90 3.66
CA GLY A 66 11.74 -2.67 4.39
C GLY A 66 11.38 -1.39 3.64
N MET A 67 11.53 -0.27 4.34
CA MET A 67 11.24 1.07 3.85
C MET A 67 12.44 2.00 4.06
N THR A 68 12.47 3.07 3.26
CA THR A 68 13.58 4.03 3.26
C THR A 68 13.49 5.03 4.40
N THR A 69 12.29 5.27 4.95
CA THR A 69 12.05 6.24 6.03
C THR A 69 11.05 5.71 7.04
N ALA A 70 11.17 6.16 8.30
CA ALA A 70 10.21 5.86 9.36
C ALA A 70 8.78 6.28 8.97
N ALA A 71 8.62 7.45 8.32
CA ALA A 71 7.31 7.95 7.88
C ALA A 71 6.60 6.99 6.92
N LYS A 72 7.34 6.32 6.02
CA LYS A 72 6.79 5.28 5.15
C LYS A 72 6.33 4.07 5.96
N LEU A 73 7.13 3.65 6.95
CA LEU A 73 6.77 2.55 7.86
C LEU A 73 5.49 2.85 8.65
N ARG A 74 5.41 4.02 9.28
CA ARG A 74 4.20 4.46 9.99
C ARG A 74 2.96 4.37 9.13
N ARG A 75 3.02 4.97 7.93
CA ARG A 75 1.91 4.96 6.98
C ARG A 75 1.56 3.55 6.51
N HIS A 76 2.56 2.71 6.25
CA HIS A 76 2.32 1.32 5.86
C HIS A 76 1.55 0.57 6.96
N CYS A 77 2.02 0.64 8.20
CA CYS A 77 1.36 -0.01 9.33
C CYS A 77 -0.04 0.54 9.58
N ALA A 78 -0.21 1.88 9.57
CA ALA A 78 -1.51 2.50 9.75
C ALA A 78 -2.52 2.11 8.67
N LEU A 79 -2.10 1.92 7.42
CA LEU A 79 -3.06 1.62 6.33
C LEU A 79 -3.26 0.14 6.06
N GLN A 80 -2.29 -0.71 6.37
CA GLN A 80 -2.36 -2.15 6.05
C GLN A 80 -2.63 -3.01 7.28
N HIS A 81 -2.39 -2.46 8.48
CA HIS A 81 -2.49 -3.20 9.73
C HIS A 81 -3.31 -2.46 10.80
N MET A 82 -4.04 -1.39 10.45
CA MET A 82 -4.83 -0.57 11.41
C MET A 82 -5.59 -1.39 12.46
N PRO A 83 -6.38 -2.42 12.08
CA PRO A 83 -7.20 -3.17 13.03
C PRO A 83 -6.38 -4.02 14.00
N ARG A 84 -5.11 -4.28 13.69
CA ARG A 84 -4.19 -5.13 14.46
C ARG A 84 -3.17 -4.33 15.27
N LEU A 85 -3.24 -2.99 15.24
CA LEU A 85 -2.33 -2.13 16.00
C LEU A 85 -2.82 -1.97 17.45
N ASN A 86 -2.08 -2.53 18.41
CA ASN A 86 -2.27 -2.22 19.82
C ASN A 86 -1.61 -0.87 20.19
N ASP A 87 -1.87 -0.37 21.41
CA ASP A 87 -1.41 0.97 21.81
C ASP A 87 0.11 1.07 21.97
N GLU A 88 0.77 -0.03 22.34
CA GLU A 88 2.23 -0.10 22.37
C GLU A 88 2.84 0.04 20.97
N MET A 89 2.30 -0.68 19.98
CA MET A 89 2.70 -0.59 18.58
C MET A 89 2.44 0.80 18.03
N LYS A 90 1.31 1.43 18.36
CA LYS A 90 1.04 2.82 17.97
C LYS A 90 2.08 3.78 18.56
N LYS A 91 2.50 3.59 19.81
CA LYS A 91 3.53 4.40 20.47
C LYS A 91 4.90 4.21 19.82
N ILE A 92 5.34 2.97 19.60
CA ILE A 92 6.63 2.63 18.95
C ILE A 92 6.67 3.18 17.52
N LEU A 93 5.57 3.01 16.79
CA LEU A 93 5.45 3.52 15.44
C LEU A 93 5.11 5.02 15.41
N ASN A 94 4.95 5.72 16.54
CA ASN A 94 4.53 7.12 16.58
C ASN A 94 3.34 7.42 15.64
N ILE A 95 2.31 6.57 15.70
CA ILE A 95 1.05 6.72 14.96
C ILE A 95 0.06 7.41 15.88
N LYS A 96 -0.40 8.61 15.50
CA LYS A 96 -1.52 9.26 16.19
C LYS A 96 -2.82 8.74 15.60
N VAL A 97 -3.79 8.44 16.44
CA VAL A 97 -5.11 7.90 16.04
C VAL A 97 -5.78 8.82 15.00
N ASP A 98 -5.66 10.14 15.19
CA ASP A 98 -6.28 11.14 14.32
C ASP A 98 -5.50 11.43 13.03
N SER A 99 -4.34 10.80 12.81
CA SER A 99 -3.53 11.06 11.59
C SER A 99 -4.11 10.44 10.32
N TYR A 100 -5.07 9.53 10.45
CA TYR A 100 -5.68 8.82 9.35
C TYR A 100 -7.20 8.80 9.52
N PRO A 101 -7.90 9.94 9.38
CA PRO A 101 -9.35 9.98 9.49
C PRO A 101 -10.00 9.35 8.25
N GLU A 102 -11.15 8.72 8.46
CA GLU A 102 -12.05 8.33 7.38
C GLU A 102 -12.64 9.57 6.72
N MET A 103 -12.54 9.63 5.40
CA MET A 103 -13.08 10.71 4.56
C MET A 103 -14.03 10.11 3.54
N GLU A 104 -15.29 10.49 3.63
CA GLU A 104 -16.33 10.06 2.69
C GLU A 104 -16.30 10.91 1.42
N CYS A 105 -16.67 10.29 0.29
CA CYS A 105 -16.89 11.03 -0.95
C CYS A 105 -18.10 11.96 -0.78
N SER A 106 -17.95 13.23 -1.18
CA SER A 106 -19.03 14.22 -1.08
C SER A 106 -20.15 14.04 -2.11
N HIS A 107 -20.03 13.08 -3.03
CA HIS A 107 -21.00 12.90 -4.11
C HIS A 107 -22.20 12.07 -3.63
N LYS A 108 -23.41 12.61 -3.76
CA LYS A 108 -24.69 12.04 -3.24
C LYS A 108 -24.93 10.56 -3.56
N TYR A 109 -24.45 10.08 -4.71
CA TYR A 109 -24.62 8.69 -5.17
C TYR A 109 -23.34 7.84 -5.03
N CYS A 110 -22.43 8.18 -4.12
CA CYS A 110 -21.14 7.51 -3.96
C CYS A 110 -20.80 7.27 -2.49
N ASP A 111 -20.83 6.00 -2.07
CA ASP A 111 -20.56 5.60 -0.68
C ASP A 111 -19.08 5.21 -0.45
N LYS A 112 -18.15 5.83 -1.20
CA LYS A 112 -16.73 5.50 -1.09
C LYS A 112 -16.07 6.27 0.05
N VAL A 113 -15.38 5.52 0.92
CA VAL A 113 -14.61 6.04 2.05
C VAL A 113 -13.11 5.89 1.80
N PHE A 114 -12.33 6.87 2.23
CA PHE A 114 -10.89 6.95 2.03
C PHE A 114 -10.15 7.40 3.29
N MET A 115 -8.99 6.79 3.58
CA MET A 115 -8.11 7.22 4.68
C MET A 115 -7.05 8.23 4.24
N ARG A 116 -7.03 8.58 2.95
CA ARG A 116 -5.95 9.31 2.30
C ARG A 116 -6.48 10.43 1.43
N LYS A 117 -6.03 11.65 1.71
CA LYS A 117 -6.45 12.86 0.99
C LYS A 117 -6.16 12.77 -0.51
N ASP A 118 -5.00 12.27 -0.89
CA ASP A 118 -4.65 12.09 -2.30
C ASP A 118 -5.51 11.02 -3.00
N SER A 119 -5.98 10.02 -2.25
CA SER A 119 -6.84 8.97 -2.80
C SER A 119 -8.24 9.48 -3.11
N ILE A 120 -8.85 10.27 -2.21
CA ILE A 120 -10.16 10.89 -2.46
C ILE A 120 -10.08 11.95 -3.56
N ILE A 121 -9.03 12.80 -3.59
CA ILE A 121 -8.85 13.78 -4.68
C ILE A 121 -8.77 13.07 -6.04
N ARG A 122 -7.95 12.03 -6.14
CA ARG A 122 -7.84 11.25 -7.38
C ARG A 122 -9.16 10.56 -7.73
N HIS A 123 -9.89 10.05 -6.73
CA HIS A 123 -11.21 9.46 -6.95
C HIS A 123 -12.19 10.48 -7.53
N LEU A 124 -12.30 11.66 -6.93
CA LEU A 124 -13.14 12.75 -7.43
C LEU A 124 -12.79 13.10 -8.87
N GLN A 125 -11.50 13.27 -9.17
CA GLN A 125 -11.02 13.57 -10.53
C GLN A 125 -11.38 12.46 -11.54
N MET A 126 -11.12 11.20 -11.21
CA MET A 126 -11.27 10.10 -12.17
C MET A 126 -12.71 9.59 -12.31
N VAL A 127 -13.52 9.73 -11.27
CA VAL A 127 -14.87 9.12 -11.20
C VAL A 127 -15.96 10.17 -11.36
N HIS A 128 -15.83 11.34 -10.75
CA HIS A 128 -16.90 12.34 -10.72
C HIS A 128 -16.65 13.50 -11.70
N ASN A 129 -15.43 14.03 -11.76
CA ASN A 129 -15.10 15.14 -12.66
C ASN A 129 -14.87 14.69 -14.10
N ASN A 130 -14.54 13.41 -14.30
CA ASN A 130 -14.41 12.84 -15.63
C ASN A 130 -15.79 12.49 -16.21
N ILE A 131 -16.24 13.28 -17.19
CA ILE A 131 -17.53 13.09 -17.87
C ILE A 131 -17.66 11.68 -18.49
N ASN A 132 -16.54 11.11 -18.94
CA ASN A 132 -16.47 9.78 -19.56
C ASN A 132 -16.25 8.65 -18.55
N SER A 133 -16.30 8.93 -17.25
CA SER A 133 -16.21 7.88 -16.25
C SER A 133 -17.39 6.92 -16.39
N ARG A 134 -17.15 5.63 -16.09
CA ARG A 134 -18.22 4.62 -16.05
C ARG A 134 -19.35 5.01 -15.10
N PHE A 135 -19.02 5.73 -14.03
CA PHE A 135 -19.98 6.22 -13.06
C PHE A 135 -20.93 7.25 -13.71
N ASN A 136 -20.39 8.31 -14.31
CA ASN A 136 -21.20 9.36 -14.93
C ASN A 136 -22.00 8.84 -16.13
N GLN A 137 -21.42 7.93 -16.93
CA GLN A 137 -22.15 7.30 -18.04
C GLN A 137 -23.33 6.44 -17.57
N ARG A 138 -23.21 5.76 -16.42
CA ARG A 138 -24.33 5.01 -15.83
C ARG A 138 -25.37 5.95 -15.24
N LEU A 139 -24.93 6.99 -14.53
CA LEU A 139 -25.83 7.95 -13.89
C LEU A 139 -26.72 8.66 -14.91
N LYS A 140 -26.17 9.05 -16.08
CA LYS A 140 -26.93 9.62 -17.21
C LYS A 140 -28.00 8.72 -17.82
N LYS A 141 -27.95 7.40 -17.57
CA LYS A 141 -28.93 6.44 -18.10
C LYS A 141 -30.04 6.13 -17.11
N VAL A 142 -29.83 6.46 -15.84
CA VAL A 142 -30.73 6.12 -14.72
C VAL A 142 -31.47 7.35 -14.21
N LEU A 143 -30.88 8.54 -14.37
CA LEU A 143 -31.52 9.85 -14.23
C LEU A 143 -32.01 10.33 -15.60
#